data_AF-A0A8H3HAJ4-F1
#
_entry.id   AF-A0A8H3HAJ4-F1
#
_cell.length_a   1.000
_cell.length_b   1.000
_cell.length_c   1.000
_cell.angle_alpha   90.00
_cell.angle_beta   90.00
_cell.angle_gamma   90.00
#
_symmetry.space_group_name_H-M   'P 1'
#
loop_
_entity.id
_entity.type
_entity.pdbx_description
1 polymer ?
#
loop_
_entity_poly.entity_id
_entity_poly.type
_entity_poly.pdbx_seq_one_letter_code
_entity_poly.pdbx_strand_id
1 'polypeptide(L)'
;MPRNLELTADEHLLGETLRKGMSPHSNQSSARVIASVEVGTRIQPVLKGLRAMLFLFLRHSTVISGMSPPIILCTLKTAPRRQRAWDVVCVSEASRMPIYYEGYDIDIMRVSPQSITGQYTFDMRNKYQSRKALRAARIQLLYEIKKDRYNVLLGEGWKLTQLRKGSLLRIVVVYSGRPAVAIGDTLCRTPPFAELLEED
;
A
#
# COMPACT_ATOMS: atom_id res chain seq x y z
N MET A 1 12.76 -8.19 -56.89
CA MET A 1 13.11 -6.86 -57.44
C MET A 1 13.32 -5.90 -56.27
N PRO A 2 14.56 -5.69 -55.78
CA PRO A 2 14.83 -4.72 -54.74
C PRO A 2 15.05 -3.33 -55.37
N ARG A 3 14.53 -2.27 -54.73
CA ARG A 3 14.96 -0.89 -54.99
C ARG A 3 15.71 -0.37 -53.78
N ASN A 4 16.99 -0.13 -54.01
CA ASN A 4 17.86 0.73 -53.21
C ASN A 4 17.37 2.18 -53.32
N LEU A 5 17.54 2.95 -52.25
CA LEU A 5 17.75 4.39 -52.32
C LEU A 5 18.61 4.79 -51.12
N GLU A 6 19.80 5.30 -51.46
CA GLU A 6 20.83 5.82 -50.58
C GLU A 6 20.53 7.25 -50.12
N LEU A 7 21.08 7.56 -48.94
CA LEU A 7 21.78 8.79 -48.51
C LEU A 7 21.16 10.17 -48.79
N THR A 8 21.02 10.96 -47.71
CA THR A 8 21.72 12.25 -47.57
C THR A 8 21.79 12.65 -46.09
N ALA A 9 23.00 12.95 -45.65
CA ALA A 9 23.30 13.68 -44.42
C ALA A 9 23.07 15.17 -44.64
N ASP A 10 22.67 15.88 -43.59
CA ASP A 10 22.93 17.32 -43.44
C ASP A 10 23.11 17.62 -41.94
N GLU A 11 24.35 18.00 -41.60
CA GLU A 11 24.71 18.76 -40.42
C GLU A 11 24.36 20.24 -40.67
N HIS A 12 23.89 20.99 -39.66
CA HIS A 12 24.49 22.26 -39.24
C HIS A 12 23.68 22.99 -38.13
N LEU A 13 24.47 23.47 -37.14
CA LEU A 13 24.37 24.74 -36.38
C LEU A 13 23.38 24.94 -35.20
N LEU A 14 23.98 24.80 -34.00
CA LEU A 14 24.15 25.81 -32.92
C LEU A 14 22.96 26.63 -32.40
N GLY A 15 22.81 26.60 -31.07
CA GLY A 15 22.08 27.60 -30.30
C GLY A 15 22.20 27.39 -28.79
N GLU A 16 23.29 27.86 -28.19
CA GLU A 16 23.42 28.05 -26.74
C GLU A 16 22.46 29.15 -26.24
N THR A 17 21.87 28.99 -25.05
CA THR A 17 21.71 30.12 -24.11
C THR A 17 21.40 29.63 -22.69
N LEU A 18 22.27 30.04 -21.76
CA LEU A 18 22.07 30.01 -20.31
C LEU A 18 20.80 30.77 -19.88
N ARG A 19 20.16 30.30 -18.79
CA ARG A 19 19.81 31.17 -17.65
C ARG A 19 19.56 30.37 -16.35
N LYS A 20 19.99 31.03 -15.28
CA LYS A 20 20.23 30.61 -13.91
C LYS A 20 19.06 31.06 -13.04
N GLY A 21 18.66 30.30 -12.01
CA GLY A 21 17.69 30.77 -11.01
C GLY A 21 17.33 29.75 -9.92
N MET A 22 17.95 29.89 -8.75
CA MET A 22 17.55 29.36 -7.43
C MET A 22 16.12 29.90 -7.07
N SER A 23 15.28 29.37 -6.19
CA SER A 23 15.41 28.63 -4.92
C SER A 23 14.00 28.11 -4.51
N PRO A 24 13.85 27.18 -3.53
CA PRO A 24 12.60 26.50 -3.24
C PRO A 24 11.80 27.16 -2.11
N HIS A 25 10.47 27.16 -2.23
CA HIS A 25 9.59 27.35 -1.08
C HIS A 25 8.48 26.30 -1.04
N SER A 26 8.66 25.38 -0.10
CA SER A 26 7.68 24.83 0.84
C SER A 26 6.21 25.17 0.58
N ASN A 27 5.42 24.13 0.31
CA ASN A 27 4.28 23.68 1.10
C ASN A 27 3.38 22.84 0.20
N GLN A 28 3.08 21.60 0.61
CA GLN A 28 1.70 21.14 0.82
C GLN A 28 1.61 19.62 0.94
N SER A 29 1.09 19.23 2.11
CA SER A 29 0.02 18.25 2.28
C SER A 29 0.20 16.89 1.62
N SER A 30 0.83 16.01 2.40
CA SER A 30 0.70 14.56 2.24
C SER A 30 -0.76 14.15 2.40
N ALA A 31 -1.44 13.92 1.28
CA ALA A 31 -2.73 13.24 1.27
C ALA A 31 -2.48 11.74 1.51
N ARG A 32 -2.68 11.29 2.76
CA ARG A 32 -2.78 9.87 3.10
C ARG A 32 -4.12 9.36 2.61
N VAL A 33 -4.15 8.78 1.41
CA VAL A 33 -5.28 7.94 0.98
C VAL A 33 -5.00 6.53 1.49
N ILE A 34 -5.60 6.18 2.63
CA ILE A 34 -5.65 4.78 3.10
C ILE A 34 -6.79 4.11 2.33
N ALA A 35 -6.46 3.50 1.19
CA ALA A 35 -7.41 2.63 0.50
C ALA A 35 -7.34 1.23 1.11
N SER A 36 -8.22 0.94 2.07
CA SER A 36 -8.53 -0.43 2.49
C SER A 36 -9.51 -1.02 1.47
N VAL A 37 -9.03 -1.89 0.58
CA VAL A 37 -9.91 -2.72 -0.25
C VAL A 37 -10.09 -4.06 0.45
N GLU A 38 -11.22 -4.23 1.12
CA GLU A 38 -11.71 -5.53 1.57
C GLU A 38 -12.33 -6.26 0.37
N VAL A 39 -11.66 -7.31 -0.12
CA VAL A 39 -12.28 -8.24 -1.07
C VAL A 39 -13.16 -9.19 -0.25
N GLY A 40 -14.44 -8.80 -0.13
CA GLY A 40 -15.45 -9.56 0.60
C GLY A 40 -15.88 -10.84 -0.11
N THR A 41 -16.01 -11.91 0.66
CA THR A 41 -16.97 -12.98 0.39
C THR A 41 -18.02 -12.98 1.52
N ARG A 42 -19.28 -12.96 1.08
CA ARG A 42 -20.51 -12.56 1.77
C ARG A 42 -21.20 -13.78 2.38
N ILE A 43 -21.51 -13.80 3.67
CA ILE A 43 -22.78 -14.32 4.26
C ILE A 43 -22.99 -13.65 5.64
N GLN A 44 -24.10 -12.93 5.82
CA GLN A 44 -24.68 -12.63 7.14
C GLN A 44 -26.14 -13.11 7.16
N PRO A 45 -26.63 -13.63 8.28
CA PRO A 45 -28.01 -13.48 8.67
C PRO A 45 -28.16 -12.45 9.81
N VAL A 46 -29.21 -11.67 9.64
CA VAL A 46 -29.87 -10.74 10.55
C VAL A 46 -30.30 -11.44 11.83
N LEU A 47 -30.12 -10.83 13.01
CA LEU A 47 -31.09 -10.93 14.09
C LEU A 47 -31.09 -9.70 15.01
N LYS A 48 -32.30 -9.37 15.44
CA LYS A 48 -32.80 -8.13 16.03
C LYS A 48 -32.35 -7.97 17.49
N GLY A 49 -32.28 -6.71 17.94
CA GLY A 49 -31.92 -6.36 19.32
C GLY A 49 -32.99 -6.67 20.37
N LEU A 50 -32.70 -6.33 21.62
CA LEU A 50 -33.70 -5.96 22.62
C LEU A 50 -33.03 -5.17 23.75
N ARG A 51 -33.68 -4.08 24.15
CA ARG A 51 -33.43 -3.32 25.38
C ARG A 51 -33.79 -4.17 26.60
N ALA A 52 -33.10 -3.95 27.71
CA ALA A 52 -33.70 -4.05 29.04
C ALA A 52 -32.98 -3.13 30.02
N MET A 53 -33.67 -2.05 30.42
CA MET A 53 -33.45 -1.39 31.70
C MET A 53 -33.77 -2.36 32.84
N LEU A 54 -33.06 -2.23 33.97
CA LEU A 54 -33.68 -2.54 35.25
C LEU A 54 -33.17 -1.57 36.33
N PHE A 55 -34.12 -0.79 36.83
CA PHE A 55 -34.10 -0.07 38.10
C PHE A 55 -33.94 -1.05 39.28
N LEU A 56 -33.42 -0.59 40.43
CA LEU A 56 -34.16 -0.54 41.70
C LEU A 56 -33.24 -0.14 42.88
N PHE A 57 -33.70 0.92 43.57
CA PHE A 57 -33.77 1.10 45.03
C PHE A 57 -32.55 0.77 45.92
N LEU A 58 -32.05 1.81 46.61
CA LEU A 58 -31.65 1.67 48.01
C LEU A 58 -32.51 2.58 48.89
N ARG A 59 -33.47 1.97 49.58
CA ARG A 59 -34.06 2.49 50.82
C ARG A 59 -33.37 1.80 52.00
N HIS A 60 -33.28 2.55 53.09
CA HIS A 60 -32.82 2.19 54.43
C HIS A 60 -33.13 0.75 54.86
N SER A 61 -32.21 0.16 55.65
CA SER A 61 -32.59 -0.62 56.82
C SER A 61 -31.49 -0.67 57.87
N THR A 62 -31.95 -0.55 59.10
CA THR A 62 -31.30 -0.74 60.39
C THR A 62 -30.87 -2.18 60.63
N VAL A 63 -29.83 -2.28 61.47
CA VAL A 63 -29.31 -3.41 62.26
C VAL A 63 -30.28 -4.56 62.51
N ILE A 64 -29.93 -5.79 62.08
CA ILE A 64 -30.23 -7.05 62.78
C ILE A 64 -29.04 -8.02 62.65
N SER A 65 -28.72 -8.60 63.80
CA SER A 65 -27.73 -9.62 64.14
C SER A 65 -27.80 -10.91 63.31
N GLY A 66 -26.62 -11.46 63.02
CA GLY A 66 -26.36 -12.90 62.89
C GLY A 66 -26.72 -13.53 61.54
N MET A 67 -25.76 -13.65 60.63
CA MET A 67 -25.73 -14.70 59.60
C MET A 67 -24.39 -14.75 58.86
N SER A 68 -23.98 -15.97 58.52
CA SER A 68 -22.79 -16.40 57.76
C SER A 68 -22.33 -15.42 56.66
N PRO A 69 -21.02 -15.17 56.50
CA PRO A 69 -20.54 -14.33 55.41
C PRO A 69 -20.86 -15.00 54.06
N PRO A 70 -21.36 -14.25 53.06
CA PRO A 70 -21.47 -14.75 51.71
C PRO A 70 -20.06 -14.90 51.12
N ILE A 71 -19.76 -16.09 50.59
CA ILE A 71 -18.59 -16.30 49.73
C ILE A 71 -18.84 -15.47 48.46
N ILE A 72 -18.24 -14.28 48.40
CA ILE A 72 -18.26 -13.45 47.20
C ILE A 72 -17.38 -14.16 46.18
N LEU A 73 -18.01 -14.96 45.32
CA LEU A 73 -17.38 -15.50 44.13
C LEU A 73 -17.13 -14.32 43.19
N CYS A 74 -15.98 -13.66 43.32
CA CYS A 74 -15.51 -12.68 42.37
C CYS A 74 -15.34 -13.39 41.02
N THR A 75 -16.36 -13.33 40.17
CA THR A 75 -16.23 -13.65 38.76
C THR A 75 -15.30 -12.59 38.18
N LEU A 76 -14.01 -12.91 38.16
CA LEU A 76 -13.00 -12.14 37.45
C LEU A 76 -13.48 -12.05 35.99
N LYS A 77 -14.05 -10.89 35.62
CA LYS A 77 -14.23 -10.52 34.22
C LYS A 77 -12.83 -10.53 33.64
N THR A 78 -12.45 -11.62 32.98
CA THR A 78 -11.21 -11.69 32.22
C THR A 78 -11.19 -10.49 31.30
N ALA A 79 -10.26 -9.57 31.55
CA ALA A 79 -10.02 -8.45 30.67
C ALA A 79 -9.91 -8.98 29.22
N PRO A 80 -10.46 -8.28 28.22
CA PRO A 80 -10.38 -8.73 26.83
C PRO A 80 -8.91 -9.05 26.53
N ARG A 81 -8.64 -10.31 26.15
CA ARG A 81 -7.29 -10.78 25.84
C ARG A 81 -6.64 -9.76 24.92
N ARG A 82 -5.57 -9.09 25.38
CA ARG A 82 -4.77 -8.19 24.53
C ARG A 82 -4.45 -8.96 23.25
N GLN A 83 -5.06 -8.57 22.14
CA GLN A 83 -4.77 -9.20 20.87
C GLN A 83 -3.28 -9.02 20.63
N ARG A 84 -2.57 -10.11 20.34
CA ARG A 84 -1.11 -10.04 20.08
C ARG A 84 -0.85 -9.01 18.97
N ALA A 85 0.23 -8.23 19.12
CA ALA A 85 0.68 -7.34 18.06
C ALA A 85 1.15 -8.17 16.84
N TRP A 86 1.31 -7.50 15.71
CA TRP A 86 1.99 -8.10 14.56
C TRP A 86 3.50 -8.04 14.80
N ASP A 87 4.18 -9.17 14.67
CA ASP A 87 5.63 -9.26 14.72
C ASP A 87 6.19 -8.99 13.32
N VAL A 88 7.23 -8.16 13.22
CA VAL A 88 7.95 -7.94 11.95
C VAL A 88 8.91 -9.09 11.74
N VAL A 89 8.69 -9.87 10.68
CA VAL A 89 9.53 -11.03 10.34
C VAL A 89 10.67 -10.61 9.44
N CYS A 90 10.39 -9.83 8.40
CA CYS A 90 11.37 -9.42 7.42
C CYS A 90 11.00 -8.04 6.84
N VAL A 91 12.02 -7.26 6.49
CA VAL A 91 11.90 -6.02 5.72
C VAL A 91 12.84 -6.12 4.53
N SER A 92 12.31 -5.92 3.34
CA SER A 92 13.08 -5.82 2.10
C SER A 92 12.72 -4.51 1.42
N GLU A 93 13.70 -3.82 0.86
CA GLU A 93 13.46 -2.57 0.17
C GLU A 93 14.37 -2.40 -1.03
N ALA A 94 13.84 -1.72 -2.04
CA ALA A 94 14.59 -1.19 -3.15
C ALA A 94 14.37 0.32 -3.19
N SER A 95 15.46 1.09 -3.10
CA SER A 95 15.40 2.53 -3.27
C SER A 95 14.81 2.88 -4.63
N ARG A 96 14.25 4.09 -4.73
CA ARG A 96 13.75 4.58 -6.01
C ARG A 96 14.90 4.66 -7.01
N MET A 97 14.81 3.87 -8.07
CA MET A 97 15.80 3.87 -9.15
C MET A 97 15.15 4.28 -10.48
N PRO A 98 15.79 5.15 -11.28
CA PRO A 98 15.33 5.46 -12.62
C PRO A 98 15.19 4.17 -13.43
N ILE A 99 14.05 4.02 -14.12
CA ILE A 99 13.86 2.94 -15.06
C ILE A 99 14.34 3.47 -16.41
N TYR A 100 15.44 2.92 -16.90
CA TYR A 100 15.93 3.21 -18.24
C TYR A 100 15.09 2.41 -19.24
N TYR A 101 14.60 3.10 -20.26
CA TYR A 101 13.77 2.55 -21.33
C TYR A 101 14.61 2.09 -22.52
N GLU A 102 15.90 1.85 -22.30
CA GLU A 102 16.84 1.42 -23.34
C GLU A 102 16.35 0.11 -23.97
N GLY A 103 16.06 0.15 -25.26
CA GLY A 103 15.54 -1.00 -26.03
C GLY A 103 14.01 -1.06 -26.17
N TYR A 104 13.24 -0.13 -25.61
CA TYR A 104 11.79 -0.06 -25.83
C TYR A 104 11.43 1.16 -26.68
N ASP A 105 10.52 0.96 -27.63
CA ASP A 105 9.92 2.03 -28.43
C ASP A 105 8.85 2.75 -27.60
N ILE A 106 9.32 3.63 -26.69
CA ILE A 106 8.47 4.40 -25.78
C ILE A 106 8.88 5.86 -25.78
N ASP A 107 7.91 6.72 -26.11
CA ASP A 107 8.05 8.15 -26.05
C ASP A 107 7.38 8.73 -24.80
N ILE A 108 8.16 9.40 -23.95
CA ILE A 108 7.64 10.07 -22.75
C ILE A 108 7.07 11.44 -23.14
N MET A 109 5.75 11.58 -23.06
CA MET A 109 5.04 12.81 -23.42
C MET A 109 5.01 13.82 -22.27
N ARG A 110 4.79 13.34 -21.05
CA ARG A 110 4.61 14.20 -19.88
C ARG A 110 5.03 13.48 -18.61
N VAL A 111 5.75 14.17 -17.74
CA VAL A 111 6.13 13.64 -16.43
C VAL A 111 5.45 14.43 -15.33
N SER A 112 4.88 13.74 -14.34
CA SER A 112 4.36 14.39 -13.14
C SER A 112 5.47 15.15 -12.41
N PRO A 113 5.22 16.38 -11.92
CA PRO A 113 6.18 17.09 -11.08
C PRO A 113 6.38 16.37 -9.73
N GLN A 114 5.38 15.62 -9.28
CA GLN A 114 5.37 14.96 -7.98
C GLN A 114 5.43 13.45 -8.11
N SER A 115 6.04 12.85 -7.11
CA SER A 115 6.05 11.41 -6.91
C SER A 115 4.80 10.96 -6.17
N ILE A 116 4.37 9.73 -6.42
CA ILE A 116 3.29 9.08 -5.68
C ILE A 116 3.83 7.89 -4.89
N THR A 117 3.18 7.62 -3.77
CA THR A 117 3.42 6.45 -2.92
C THR A 117 2.09 5.88 -2.47
N GLY A 118 1.90 4.57 -2.67
CA GLY A 118 0.75 3.81 -2.16
C GLY A 118 1.18 2.78 -1.13
N GLN A 119 0.31 2.48 -0.17
CA GLN A 119 0.52 1.42 0.82
C GLN A 119 -0.58 0.36 0.71
N TYR A 120 -0.17 -0.88 0.50
CA TYR A 120 -1.03 -2.01 0.19
C TYR A 120 -0.80 -3.13 1.18
N THR A 121 -1.88 -3.73 1.68
CA THR A 121 -1.81 -4.80 2.68
C THR A 121 -2.43 -6.07 2.12
N PHE A 122 -1.72 -7.18 2.24
CA PHE A 122 -2.12 -8.48 1.73
C PHE A 122 -2.07 -9.52 2.85
N ASP A 123 -3.23 -10.06 3.22
CA ASP A 123 -3.33 -11.16 4.17
C ASP A 123 -3.14 -12.51 3.46
N MET A 124 -2.27 -13.36 4.03
CA MET A 124 -1.86 -14.64 3.46
C MET A 124 -2.24 -15.78 4.39
N ARG A 125 -2.57 -16.94 3.81
CA ARG A 125 -3.02 -18.12 4.58
C ARG A 125 -1.89 -19.05 5.02
N ASN A 126 -0.91 -19.30 4.15
CA ASN A 126 0.05 -20.40 4.35
C ASN A 126 1.51 -19.95 4.31
N LYS A 127 1.92 -19.31 3.21
CA LYS A 127 3.28 -18.83 2.99
C LYS A 127 3.27 -17.39 2.48
N TYR A 128 4.37 -16.67 2.68
CA TYR A 128 4.55 -15.35 2.12
C TYR A 128 4.66 -15.44 0.60
N GLN A 129 3.81 -14.71 -0.13
CA GLN A 129 3.88 -14.58 -1.59
C GLN A 129 4.40 -13.18 -1.93
N SER A 130 5.68 -12.94 -1.64
CA SER A 130 6.30 -11.60 -1.68
C SER A 130 6.31 -11.01 -3.09
N ARG A 131 6.69 -11.80 -4.10
CA ARG A 131 6.77 -11.32 -5.50
C ARG A 131 5.38 -11.00 -6.03
N LYS A 132 4.40 -11.86 -5.77
CA LYS A 132 3.01 -11.60 -6.14
C LYS A 132 2.42 -10.38 -5.43
N ALA A 133 2.65 -10.23 -4.13
CA ALA A 133 2.20 -9.05 -3.39
C ALA A 133 2.80 -7.75 -3.95
N LEU A 134 4.10 -7.77 -4.30
CA LEU A 134 4.77 -6.62 -4.91
C LEU A 134 4.20 -6.27 -6.28
N ARG A 135 3.96 -7.26 -7.16
CA ARG A 135 3.32 -7.06 -8.46
C ARG A 135 1.90 -6.50 -8.31
N ALA A 136 1.12 -7.03 -7.37
CA ALA A 136 -0.23 -6.55 -7.09
C ALA A 136 -0.24 -5.09 -6.61
N ALA A 137 0.68 -4.72 -5.70
CA ALA A 137 0.86 -3.35 -5.23
C ALA A 137 1.19 -2.39 -6.38
N ARG A 138 2.10 -2.77 -7.28
CA ARG A 138 2.43 -1.99 -8.48
C ARG A 138 1.21 -1.77 -9.37
N ILE A 139 0.44 -2.83 -9.64
CA ILE A 139 -0.78 -2.75 -10.46
C ILE A 139 -1.82 -1.81 -9.81
N GLN A 140 -1.97 -1.88 -8.48
CA GLN A 140 -2.88 -0.99 -7.76
C GLN A 140 -2.44 0.47 -7.87
N LEU A 141 -1.15 0.77 -7.72
CA LEU A 141 -0.63 2.13 -7.90
C LEU A 141 -0.82 2.63 -9.33
N LEU A 142 -0.59 1.77 -10.33
CA LEU A 142 -0.85 2.11 -11.74
C LEU A 142 -2.33 2.43 -12.01
N TYR A 143 -3.25 1.70 -11.36
CA TYR A 143 -4.68 1.98 -11.45
C TYR A 143 -5.04 3.33 -10.79
N GLU A 144 -4.38 3.70 -9.70
CA GLU A 144 -4.58 4.99 -9.04
C GLU A 144 -4.15 6.16 -9.92
N ILE A 145 -2.93 6.12 -10.48
CA ILE A 145 -2.42 7.22 -11.33
C ILE A 145 -3.18 7.37 -12.64
N LYS A 146 -3.86 6.31 -13.09
CA LYS A 146 -4.72 6.34 -14.29
C LYS A 146 -5.87 7.33 -14.14
N LYS A 147 -6.33 7.56 -12.91
CA LYS A 147 -7.35 8.59 -12.60
C LYS A 147 -6.87 9.99 -12.99
N ASP A 148 -5.56 10.23 -12.85
CA ASP A 148 -4.90 11.51 -13.18
C ASP A 148 -4.31 11.53 -14.60
N ARG A 149 -4.78 10.61 -15.47
CA ARG A 149 -4.36 10.48 -16.89
C ARG A 149 -2.89 10.12 -17.09
N TYR A 150 -2.23 9.51 -16.10
CA TYR A 150 -0.91 8.89 -16.26
C TYR A 150 -1.07 7.40 -16.56
N ASN A 151 -0.07 6.79 -17.21
CA ASN A 151 -0.13 5.37 -17.60
C ASN A 151 1.12 4.57 -17.26
N VAL A 152 2.23 5.22 -16.90
CA VAL A 152 3.47 4.55 -16.48
C VAL A 152 4.04 5.20 -15.23
N LEU A 153 4.95 4.47 -14.57
CA LEU A 153 5.78 4.99 -13.47
C LEU A 153 7.23 5.06 -13.96
N LEU A 154 7.82 6.24 -13.91
CA LEU A 154 9.27 6.46 -14.00
C LEU A 154 9.85 6.37 -12.59
N GLY A 155 11.09 5.92 -12.44
CA GLY A 155 11.74 5.98 -11.14
C GLY A 155 10.98 5.22 -10.06
N GLU A 156 10.97 3.88 -10.13
CA GLU A 156 10.18 3.05 -9.22
C GLU A 156 11.01 2.62 -7.99
N GLY A 157 10.36 2.47 -6.84
CA GLY A 157 10.96 1.99 -5.60
C GLY A 157 9.92 1.43 -4.65
N TRP A 158 10.31 0.51 -3.78
CA TRP A 158 9.38 -0.21 -2.93
C TRP A 158 9.99 -0.62 -1.59
N LYS A 159 9.12 -0.81 -0.59
CA LYS A 159 9.43 -1.41 0.70
C LYS A 159 8.38 -2.46 1.02
N LEU A 160 8.83 -3.66 1.29
CA LEU A 160 8.01 -4.81 1.63
C LEU A 160 8.30 -5.23 3.06
N THR A 161 7.25 -5.32 3.87
CA THR A 161 7.32 -5.76 5.26
C THR A 161 6.49 -7.04 5.43
N GLN A 162 7.15 -8.14 5.79
CA GLN A 162 6.48 -9.37 6.19
C GLN A 162 6.14 -9.31 7.68
N LEU A 163 4.89 -9.58 8.01
CA LEU A 163 4.33 -9.55 9.34
C LEU A 163 3.75 -10.92 9.70
N ARG A 164 3.85 -11.30 10.97
CA ARG A 164 3.28 -12.54 11.52
C ARG A 164 2.50 -12.26 12.80
N LYS A 165 1.40 -12.96 13.00
CA LYS A 165 0.63 -12.97 14.25
C LYS A 165 0.09 -14.38 14.49
N GLY A 166 0.85 -15.20 15.22
CA GLY A 166 0.54 -16.62 15.38
C GLY A 166 0.66 -17.36 14.04
N SER A 167 -0.46 -17.87 13.52
CA SER A 167 -0.58 -18.48 12.20
C SER A 167 -0.99 -17.49 11.09
N LEU A 168 -1.35 -16.25 11.45
CA LEU A 168 -1.72 -15.24 10.48
C LEU A 168 -0.45 -14.63 9.87
N LEU A 169 -0.44 -14.54 8.55
CA LEU A 169 0.64 -13.93 7.77
C LEU A 169 0.10 -12.72 7.04
N ARG A 170 0.89 -11.64 6.99
CA ARG A 170 0.53 -10.41 6.30
C ARG A 170 1.76 -9.83 5.62
N ILE A 171 1.57 -9.25 4.44
CA ILE A 171 2.58 -8.45 3.75
C ILE A 171 2.04 -7.03 3.63
N VAL A 172 2.85 -6.05 4.02
CA VAL A 172 2.59 -4.64 3.74
C VAL A 172 3.61 -4.18 2.70
N VAL A 173 3.13 -3.68 1.57
CA VAL A 173 3.96 -3.13 0.51
C VAL A 173 3.72 -1.64 0.43
N VAL A 174 4.78 -0.85 0.60
CA VAL A 174 4.81 0.57 0.26
C VAL A 174 5.45 0.66 -1.11
N TYR A 175 4.69 1.04 -2.13
CA TYR A 175 5.17 1.18 -3.50
C TYR A 175 5.20 2.64 -3.90
N SER A 176 6.24 3.07 -4.60
CA SER A 176 6.42 4.45 -5.00
C SER A 176 6.93 4.57 -6.43
N GLY A 177 6.53 5.65 -7.11
CA GLY A 177 7.01 5.96 -8.45
C GLY A 177 6.71 7.39 -8.85
N ARG A 178 7.29 7.85 -9.95
CA ARG A 178 7.00 9.15 -10.56
C ARG A 178 6.08 8.93 -11.76
N PRO A 179 4.79 9.32 -11.68
CA PRO A 179 3.85 9.10 -12.77
C PRO A 179 4.29 9.81 -14.06
N ALA A 180 4.07 9.18 -15.20
CA ALA A 180 4.26 9.79 -16.50
C ALA A 180 3.22 9.29 -17.52
N VAL A 181 3.08 10.07 -18.59
CA VAL A 181 2.35 9.73 -19.80
C VAL A 181 3.38 9.31 -20.82
N ALA A 182 3.21 8.10 -21.34
CA ALA A 182 4.06 7.54 -22.38
C ALA A 182 3.22 6.96 -23.52
N ILE A 183 3.73 7.03 -24.74
CA ILE A 183 3.15 6.40 -25.94
C ILE A 183 4.12 5.29 -26.37
N GLY A 184 3.59 4.18 -26.90
CA GLY A 184 4.39 3.02 -27.31
C GLY A 184 4.09 1.78 -26.47
N ASP A 185 5.05 0.83 -26.41
CA ASP A 185 4.87 -0.44 -25.70
C ASP A 185 5.00 -0.29 -24.17
N THR A 186 3.91 0.17 -23.54
CA THR A 186 3.84 0.31 -22.08
C THR A 186 3.49 -1.00 -21.36
N LEU A 187 3.67 -2.17 -21.98
CA LEU A 187 3.24 -3.45 -21.41
C LEU A 187 3.85 -3.74 -20.03
N CYS A 188 3.11 -4.58 -19.29
CA CYS A 188 3.21 -4.80 -17.86
C CYS A 188 4.62 -5.23 -17.42
N ARG A 189 5.43 -4.25 -17.01
CA ARG A 189 6.77 -4.49 -16.51
C ARG A 189 6.77 -5.15 -15.13
N THR A 190 7.71 -6.05 -14.93
CA THR A 190 8.06 -6.55 -13.60
C THR A 190 8.56 -5.37 -12.74
N PRO A 191 8.13 -5.26 -11.47
CA PRO A 191 8.72 -4.29 -10.54
C PRO A 191 10.25 -4.39 -10.53
N PRO A 192 10.99 -3.27 -10.42
CA PRO A 192 12.45 -3.32 -10.37
C PRO A 192 12.91 -4.16 -9.18
N PHE A 193 13.94 -4.97 -9.36
CA PHE A 193 14.52 -5.81 -8.31
C PHE A 193 13.55 -6.82 -7.66
N ALA A 194 12.41 -7.13 -8.30
CA ALA A 194 11.48 -8.15 -7.79
C ALA A 194 12.14 -9.52 -7.62
N GLU A 195 13.20 -9.79 -8.40
CA GLU A 195 13.99 -11.02 -8.35
C GLU A 195 14.79 -11.19 -7.05
N LEU A 196 15.06 -10.09 -6.32
CA LEU A 196 15.72 -10.14 -5.01
C LEU A 196 14.82 -10.75 -3.92
N LEU A 197 13.51 -10.81 -4.16
CA LEU A 197 12.57 -11.47 -3.25
C LEU A 197 12.60 -12.97 -3.49
N GLU A 198 12.43 -13.75 -2.43
CA GLU A 198 12.24 -15.21 -2.51
C GLU A 198 11.07 -15.56 -3.44
N GLU A 199 11.19 -16.70 -4.12
CA GLU A 199 10.14 -17.22 -4.99
C GLU A 199 8.92 -17.71 -4.20
N ASP A 200 7.75 -17.57 -4.83
CA ASP A 200 6.46 -17.74 -4.17
C ASP A 200 6.12 -19.18 -3.79
#